data_AF-A0A1Z8N4M3-F1
#
_entry.id   AF-A0A1Z8N4M3-F1
#
_cell.length_a   1.000
_cell.length_b   1.000
_cell.length_c   1.000
_cell.angle_alpha   90.00
_cell.angle_beta   90.00
_cell.angle_gamma   90.00
#
_symmetry.space_group_name_H-M   'P 1'
#
loop_
_entity.id
_entity.type
_entity.pdbx_description
1 polymer ?
#
loop_
_entity_poly.entity_id
_entity_poly.type
_entity_poly.pdbx_seq_one_letter_code
_entity_poly.pdbx_strand_id
1 'polypeptide(L)'
;MIHPRDISDKRIGISVLNWGLGHVTRSIPIIESLCQQNNELFIFCDDHQKQIFSQYLRDVNFVNHRGYPFKFNGKGRFKIDLLLTSRKLYQYLKSEKQLAHTYVEKYKLDMLISDQRYGFMSNVPSIFITHQLQFPVRGIYKLGNLIHRQQISKFSSIWIMDNEHERYAGKLSENKNYDKSIYIGCHSRFQLIQKPTEKEVNGILVFNGPEVYSQILLDTFTPQIINGEIEKIVGPESVRSLLVRKNIKTPFFASTDMSSIDALFINTSKIFGFFGYTTLMDCLELGCDYNLIPTPGQDEQIYLAKRHKKSL
;
A
#
# COMPACT_ATOMS: atom_id res chain seq x y z
N MET A 1 17.89 14.72 9.14
CA MET A 1 16.84 13.81 8.63
C MET A 1 16.44 12.90 9.78
N ILE A 2 15.20 12.41 9.85
CA ILE A 2 14.75 11.56 10.96
C ILE A 2 14.70 10.12 10.44
N HIS A 3 15.59 9.25 10.92
CA HIS A 3 15.62 7.84 10.52
C HIS A 3 14.68 7.00 11.43
N PRO A 4 13.99 5.97 10.92
CA PRO A 4 13.12 5.12 11.76
C PRO A 4 13.81 4.57 13.02
N ARG A 5 15.07 4.15 12.87
CA ARG A 5 15.89 3.58 13.97
C ARG A 5 16.23 4.57 15.09
N ASP A 6 16.13 5.87 14.83
CA ASP A 6 16.50 6.92 15.79
C ASP A 6 15.29 7.42 16.60
N ILE A 7 14.11 6.84 16.39
CA ILE A 7 12.88 7.21 17.08
C ILE A 7 12.66 6.28 18.26
N SER A 8 12.95 6.75 19.48
CA SER A 8 12.64 6.05 20.72
C SER A 8 11.98 6.98 21.73
N ASP A 9 11.21 6.38 22.66
CA ASP A 9 10.61 7.07 23.79
C ASP A 9 9.70 8.25 23.37
N LYS A 10 8.95 8.06 22.27
CA LYS A 10 8.01 9.05 21.71
C LYS A 10 6.57 8.56 21.72
N ARG A 11 5.64 9.51 21.78
CA ARG A 11 4.21 9.32 21.47
C ARG A 11 3.99 9.65 20.00
N ILE A 12 3.65 8.65 19.19
CA ILE A 12 3.66 8.78 17.72
C ILE A 12 2.25 8.58 17.17
N GLY A 13 1.76 9.54 16.39
CA GLY A 13 0.55 9.38 15.60
C GLY A 13 0.87 8.83 14.21
N ILE A 14 0.22 7.74 13.80
CA ILE A 14 0.43 7.11 12.49
C ILE A 14 -0.90 7.04 11.75
N SER A 15 -0.93 7.47 10.49
CA SER A 15 -2.09 7.26 9.62
C SER A 15 -1.67 6.88 8.21
N VAL A 16 -2.32 5.87 7.66
CA VAL A 16 -2.01 5.32 6.33
C VAL A 16 -3.18 5.52 5.37
N LEU A 17 -2.88 5.72 4.09
CA LEU A 17 -3.88 5.85 3.04
C LEU A 17 -4.75 4.59 2.94
N ASN A 18 -6.05 4.76 2.74
CA ASN A 18 -7.03 3.66 2.68
C ASN A 18 -7.41 3.26 1.24
N TRP A 19 -6.54 3.53 0.26
CA TRP A 19 -6.75 3.18 -1.15
C TRP A 19 -6.29 1.74 -1.42
N GLY A 20 -6.97 0.78 -0.79
CA GLY A 20 -6.63 -0.63 -0.81
C GLY A 20 -5.74 -1.05 0.36
N LEU A 21 -5.52 -2.37 0.47
CA LEU A 21 -4.77 -2.97 1.59
C LEU A 21 -3.26 -2.79 1.49
N GLY A 22 -2.73 -2.38 0.33
CA GLY A 22 -1.28 -2.26 0.11
C GLY A 22 -0.60 -1.26 1.04
N HIS A 23 -1.22 -0.12 1.33
CA HIS A 23 -0.69 0.88 2.27
C HIS A 23 -0.74 0.41 3.72
N VAL A 24 -1.79 -0.33 4.09
CA VAL A 24 -1.94 -0.92 5.42
C VAL A 24 -0.84 -1.95 5.64
N THR A 25 -0.79 -2.97 4.77
CA THR A 25 0.11 -4.13 4.92
C THR A 25 1.59 -3.77 4.87
N ARG A 26 2.00 -2.86 3.99
CA ARG A 26 3.40 -2.39 3.93
C ARG A 26 3.84 -1.57 5.14
N SER A 27 2.89 -0.97 5.87
CA SER A 27 3.18 -0.16 7.05
C SER A 27 3.38 -1.00 8.31
N ILE A 28 2.86 -2.23 8.35
CA ILE A 28 2.95 -3.15 9.50
C ILE A 28 4.39 -3.33 10.00
N PRO A 29 5.39 -3.73 9.17
CA PRO A 29 6.75 -3.94 9.66
C PRO A 29 7.40 -2.66 10.20
N ILE A 30 7.01 -1.48 9.70
CA ILE A 30 7.48 -0.20 10.23
C ILE A 30 6.88 0.06 11.61
N ILE A 31 5.58 -0.17 11.76
CA ILE A 31 4.88 0.04 13.03
C ILE A 31 5.42 -0.93 14.10
N GLU A 32 5.61 -2.20 13.75
CA GLU A 32 6.21 -3.20 14.65
C GLU A 32 7.63 -2.82 15.08
N SER A 33 8.46 -2.35 14.16
CA SER A 33 9.80 -1.84 14.51
C SER A 33 9.73 -0.65 15.48
N LEU A 34 8.76 0.26 15.31
CA LEU A 34 8.58 1.40 16.21
C LEU A 34 8.09 0.97 17.60
N CYS A 35 7.25 -0.06 17.69
CA CYS A 35 6.82 -0.64 18.97
C CYS A 35 8.03 -1.15 19.77
N GLN A 36 9.02 -1.74 19.11
CA GLN A 36 10.23 -2.29 19.73
C GLN A 36 11.20 -1.22 20.27
N GLN A 37 10.93 0.07 20.01
CA GLN A 37 11.78 1.21 20.40
C GLN A 37 11.18 2.01 21.58
N ASN A 38 10.39 1.37 22.45
CA ASN A 38 9.72 2.00 23.60
C ASN A 38 8.81 3.19 23.23
N ASN A 39 8.28 3.21 22.01
CA ASN A 39 7.34 4.24 21.58
C ASN A 39 5.90 3.87 21.95
N GLU A 40 5.09 4.86 22.25
CA GLU A 40 3.64 4.72 22.41
C GLU A 40 2.96 5.12 21.09
N LEU A 41 2.35 4.16 20.40
CA LEU A 41 1.80 4.38 19.06
C LEU A 41 0.28 4.59 19.08
N PHE A 42 -0.17 5.56 18.28
CA PHE A 42 -1.57 5.87 18.04
C PHE A 42 -1.87 5.71 16.55
N ILE A 43 -2.64 4.69 16.19
CA ILE A 43 -3.00 4.39 14.80
C ILE A 43 -4.35 5.03 14.48
N PHE A 44 -4.32 6.04 13.63
CA PHE A 44 -5.47 6.81 13.16
C PHE A 44 -5.99 6.20 11.86
N CYS A 45 -7.01 5.37 11.95
CA CYS A 45 -7.51 4.58 10.83
C CYS A 45 -9.03 4.39 10.87
N ASP A 46 -9.60 3.96 9.74
CA ASP A 46 -11.00 3.54 9.68
C ASP A 46 -11.18 2.11 10.20
N ASP A 47 -12.43 1.66 10.35
CA ASP A 47 -12.75 0.35 10.91
C ASP A 47 -12.19 -0.82 10.08
N HIS A 48 -12.13 -0.65 8.76
CA HIS A 48 -11.59 -1.69 7.86
C HIS A 48 -10.07 -1.81 8.02
N GLN A 49 -9.36 -0.69 8.08
CA GLN A 49 -7.92 -0.69 8.39
C GLN A 49 -7.65 -1.26 9.79
N LYS A 50 -8.47 -0.90 10.78
CA LYS A 50 -8.36 -1.41 12.15
C LYS A 50 -8.48 -2.92 12.20
N GLN A 51 -9.45 -3.51 11.48
CA GLN A 51 -9.65 -4.96 11.41
C GLN A 51 -8.39 -5.71 10.92
N ILE A 52 -7.63 -5.13 10.00
CA ILE A 52 -6.39 -5.71 9.50
C ILE A 52 -5.27 -5.48 10.50
N PHE A 53 -5.08 -4.24 10.96
CA PHE A 53 -4.02 -3.90 11.90
C PHE A 53 -4.11 -4.69 13.20
N SER A 54 -5.31 -4.92 13.74
CA SER A 54 -5.50 -5.67 14.99
C SER A 54 -5.08 -7.14 14.90
N GLN A 55 -4.89 -7.69 13.70
CA GLN A 55 -4.38 -9.05 13.51
C GLN A 55 -2.85 -9.13 13.62
N TYR A 56 -2.15 -7.99 13.56
CA TYR A 56 -0.68 -7.92 13.64
C TYR A 56 -0.19 -7.16 14.87
N LEU A 57 -0.82 -6.03 15.18
CA LEU A 57 -0.36 -5.07 16.19
C LEU A 57 -1.12 -5.28 17.50
N ARG A 58 -0.39 -5.52 18.60
CA ARG A 58 -0.98 -5.72 19.94
C ARG A 58 -0.86 -4.49 20.83
N ASP A 59 0.30 -3.84 20.83
CA ASP A 59 0.63 -2.75 21.77
C ASP A 59 0.46 -1.36 21.13
N VAL A 60 -0.71 -1.13 20.53
CA VAL A 60 -1.03 0.15 19.86
C VAL A 60 -2.42 0.67 20.22
N ASN A 61 -2.58 1.99 20.20
CA ASN A 61 -3.86 2.65 20.45
C ASN A 61 -4.58 2.94 19.12
N PHE A 62 -5.75 2.36 18.90
CA PHE A 62 -6.56 2.66 17.71
C PHE A 62 -7.46 3.87 17.95
N VAL A 63 -7.39 4.85 17.05
CA VAL A 63 -8.25 6.04 17.03
C VAL A 63 -8.98 6.09 15.70
N ASN A 64 -10.32 6.20 15.77
CA ASN A 64 -11.12 6.32 14.55
C ASN A 64 -10.74 7.60 13.79
N HIS A 65 -10.33 7.43 12.54
CA HIS A 65 -9.99 8.51 11.62
C HIS A 65 -10.55 8.19 10.25
N ARG A 66 -11.32 9.13 9.70
CA ARG A 66 -12.00 8.92 8.43
C ARG A 66 -10.98 8.69 7.32
N GLY A 67 -11.23 7.72 6.46
CA GLY A 67 -10.48 7.53 5.22
C GLY A 67 -10.68 8.66 4.19
N TYR A 68 -9.89 8.63 3.12
CA TYR A 68 -10.01 9.60 2.03
C TYR A 68 -11.33 9.43 1.26
N PRO A 69 -12.01 10.52 0.87
CA PRO A 69 -13.32 10.47 0.20
C PRO A 69 -13.19 10.20 -1.32
N PHE A 70 -12.41 9.18 -1.69
CA PHE A 70 -12.19 8.80 -3.09
C PHE A 70 -12.83 7.45 -3.41
N LYS A 71 -13.47 7.36 -4.57
CA LYS A 71 -14.06 6.12 -5.09
C LYS A 71 -13.62 5.94 -6.54
N PHE A 72 -13.24 4.71 -6.91
CA PHE A 72 -12.93 4.35 -8.29
C PHE A 72 -14.23 4.14 -9.08
N ASN A 73 -14.46 4.90 -10.15
CA ASN A 73 -15.68 4.80 -10.95
C ASN A 73 -15.62 3.68 -12.02
N GLY A 74 -14.51 2.94 -12.12
CA GLY A 74 -14.37 1.74 -12.97
C GLY A 74 -14.33 1.94 -14.48
N LYS A 75 -14.40 3.17 -14.99
CA LYS A 75 -14.38 3.46 -16.43
C LYS A 75 -12.98 3.50 -17.06
N GLY A 76 -11.92 3.12 -16.33
CA GLY A 76 -10.53 3.24 -16.79
C GLY A 76 -10.04 4.68 -16.92
N ARG A 77 -10.83 5.66 -16.46
CA ARG A 77 -10.58 7.10 -16.58
C ARG A 77 -10.08 7.70 -15.25
N PHE A 78 -9.12 7.04 -14.61
CA PHE A 78 -8.62 7.39 -13.28
C PHE A 78 -8.26 8.89 -13.14
N LYS A 79 -7.62 9.48 -14.16
CA LYS A 79 -7.26 10.91 -14.16
C LYS A 79 -8.47 11.84 -14.12
N ILE A 80 -9.54 11.50 -14.82
CA ILE A 80 -10.76 12.30 -14.85
C ILE A 80 -11.47 12.18 -13.50
N ASP A 81 -11.56 10.98 -12.95
CA ASP A 81 -12.13 10.75 -11.62
C ASP A 81 -11.37 11.55 -10.54
N LEU A 82 -10.04 11.58 -10.62
CA LEU A 82 -9.19 12.37 -9.72
C LEU A 82 -9.39 13.89 -9.90
N LEU A 83 -9.46 14.37 -11.15
CA LEU A 83 -9.72 15.79 -11.42
C LEU A 83 -11.09 16.24 -10.90
N LEU A 84 -12.14 15.43 -11.14
CA LEU A 84 -13.49 15.73 -10.68
C LEU A 84 -13.61 15.72 -9.14
N THR A 85 -12.76 14.94 -8.46
CA THR A 85 -12.72 14.87 -6.99
C THR A 85 -11.73 15.84 -6.34
N SER A 86 -10.91 16.55 -7.13
CA SER A 86 -9.83 17.43 -6.64
C SER A 86 -10.29 18.47 -5.61
N ARG A 87 -11.44 19.12 -5.81
CA ARG A 87 -12.00 20.08 -4.84
C ARG A 87 -12.32 19.42 -3.50
N LYS A 88 -12.92 18.24 -3.51
CA LYS A 88 -13.23 17.46 -2.29
C LYS A 88 -11.94 17.02 -1.60
N LEU A 89 -10.95 16.57 -2.36
CA LEU A 89 -9.63 16.19 -1.83
C LEU A 89 -8.90 17.37 -1.19
N TYR A 90 -8.98 18.56 -1.78
CA TYR A 90 -8.38 19.77 -1.20
C TYR A 90 -9.10 20.24 0.07
N GLN A 91 -10.43 20.17 0.10
CA GLN A 91 -11.19 20.43 1.33
C GLN A 91 -10.83 19.41 2.42
N TYR A 92 -10.73 18.14 2.05
CA TYR A 92 -10.34 17.06 2.95
C TYR A 92 -8.92 17.26 3.50
N LEU A 93 -7.96 17.65 2.65
CA LEU A 93 -6.60 18.01 3.04
C LEU A 93 -6.59 19.07 4.15
N LYS A 94 -7.38 20.14 4.01
CA LYS A 94 -7.48 21.20 5.02
C LYS A 94 -8.08 20.68 6.32
N SER A 95 -9.17 19.91 6.25
CA SER A 95 -9.79 19.34 7.44
C SER A 95 -8.91 18.33 8.14
N GLU A 96 -8.17 17.50 7.38
CA GLU A 96 -7.26 16.51 7.93
C GLU A 96 -6.10 17.17 8.67
N LYS A 97 -5.57 18.29 8.16
CA LYS A 97 -4.55 19.08 8.85
C LYS A 97 -5.06 19.64 10.18
N GLN A 98 -6.29 20.14 10.21
CA GLN A 98 -6.89 20.63 11.46
C GLN A 98 -7.08 19.49 12.46
N LEU A 99 -7.57 18.32 12.01
CA LEU A 99 -7.73 17.14 12.85
C LEU A 99 -6.40 16.63 13.41
N ALA A 100 -5.37 16.56 12.57
CA ALA A 100 -4.03 16.16 12.99
C ALA A 100 -3.49 17.07 14.10
N HIS A 101 -3.75 18.38 14.02
CA HIS A 101 -3.40 19.32 15.09
C HIS A 101 -4.15 19.03 16.40
N THR A 102 -5.46 18.83 16.33
CA THR A 102 -6.27 18.43 17.50
C THR A 102 -5.79 17.10 18.10
N TYR A 103 -5.37 16.13 17.29
CA TYR A 103 -4.84 14.87 17.77
C TYR A 103 -3.50 15.03 18.51
N VAL A 104 -2.61 15.86 17.98
CA VAL A 104 -1.34 16.20 18.64
C VAL A 104 -1.58 16.77 20.04
N GLU A 105 -2.51 17.73 20.17
CA GLU A 105 -2.82 18.33 21.47
C GLU A 105 -3.53 17.37 22.44
N LYS A 106 -4.47 16.57 21.93
CA LYS A 106 -5.29 15.65 22.72
C LYS A 106 -4.47 14.47 23.24
N TYR A 107 -3.69 13.83 22.37
CA TYR A 107 -2.93 12.62 22.71
C TYR A 107 -1.47 12.91 23.07
N LYS A 108 -1.09 14.20 23.14
CA LYS A 108 0.27 14.66 23.45
C LYS A 108 1.31 14.01 22.54
N LEU A 109 1.05 14.01 21.24
CA LEU A 109 1.92 13.37 20.26
C LEU A 109 3.17 14.21 20.04
N ASP A 110 4.33 13.56 20.09
CA ASP A 110 5.63 14.18 19.81
C ASP A 110 5.92 14.27 18.31
N MET A 111 5.31 13.39 17.51
CA MET A 111 5.50 13.33 16.07
C MET A 111 4.38 12.62 15.34
N LEU A 112 4.33 12.84 14.02
CA LEU A 112 3.37 12.21 13.12
C LEU A 112 4.09 11.44 12.01
N ILE A 113 3.55 10.29 11.63
CA ILE A 113 3.98 9.50 10.47
C ILE A 113 2.77 9.32 9.56
N SER A 114 2.92 9.75 8.31
CA SER A 114 1.88 9.72 7.30
C SER A 114 2.32 8.86 6.13
N ASP A 115 1.60 7.78 5.84
CA ASP A 115 1.75 7.06 4.58
C ASP A 115 0.77 7.62 3.55
N GLN A 116 1.31 8.45 2.64
CA GLN A 116 0.58 9.02 1.51
C GLN A 116 -0.68 9.85 1.88
N ARG A 117 -0.72 10.41 3.10
CA ARG A 117 -1.78 11.33 3.56
C ARG A 117 -1.23 12.74 3.76
N TYR A 118 -1.35 13.57 2.73
CA TYR A 118 -0.76 14.91 2.72
C TYR A 118 -1.25 15.85 3.83
N GLY A 119 -2.44 15.61 4.40
CA GLY A 119 -3.00 16.46 5.44
C GLY A 119 -2.68 15.96 6.85
N PHE A 120 -2.19 14.73 7.01
CA PHE A 120 -1.84 14.15 8.31
C PHE A 120 -0.46 14.68 8.77
N MET A 121 -0.41 15.98 9.06
CA MET A 121 0.77 16.72 9.49
C MET A 121 0.36 17.87 10.42
N SER A 122 1.26 18.28 11.32
CA SER A 122 1.00 19.35 12.30
C SER A 122 2.26 20.19 12.56
N ASN A 123 2.28 20.92 13.67
CA ASN A 123 3.42 21.72 14.17
C ASN A 123 4.55 20.87 14.76
N VAL A 124 4.29 19.62 15.11
CA VAL A 124 5.32 18.64 15.53
C VAL A 124 6.01 18.01 14.31
N PRO A 125 7.23 17.43 14.47
CA PRO A 125 7.89 16.70 13.40
C PRO A 125 6.94 15.73 12.71
N SER A 126 6.80 15.87 11.38
CA SER A 126 5.88 15.07 10.58
C SER A 126 6.67 14.37 9.47
N ILE A 127 6.49 13.06 9.33
CA ILE A 127 7.20 12.20 8.38
C ILE A 127 6.24 11.75 7.29
N PHE A 128 6.68 11.81 6.04
CA PHE A 128 5.90 11.33 4.88
C PHE A 128 6.51 10.07 4.30
N ILE A 129 5.76 8.96 4.29
CA ILE A 129 6.15 7.69 3.68
C ILE A 129 5.60 7.65 2.26
N THR A 130 6.46 7.33 1.29
CA THR A 130 6.07 7.16 -0.11
C THR A 130 7.04 6.30 -0.89
N HIS A 131 6.56 5.62 -1.93
CA HIS A 131 7.39 5.04 -2.99
C HIS A 131 7.36 5.85 -4.29
N GLN A 132 6.57 6.93 -4.29
CA GLN A 132 6.34 7.81 -5.43
C GLN A 132 6.69 9.24 -5.04
N LEU A 133 7.96 9.61 -5.23
CA LEU A 133 8.41 11.00 -5.22
C LEU A 133 8.00 11.74 -6.50
N GLN A 134 7.75 11.01 -7.59
CA GLN A 134 7.20 11.52 -8.83
C GLN A 134 6.18 10.53 -9.45
N PHE A 135 5.09 11.08 -9.99
CA PHE A 135 4.11 10.31 -10.73
C PHE A 135 4.54 10.11 -12.19
N PRO A 136 4.23 8.96 -12.83
CA PRO A 136 4.59 8.65 -14.22
C PRO A 136 3.66 9.34 -15.22
N VAL A 137 3.48 10.65 -15.08
CA VAL A 137 2.53 11.45 -15.84
C VAL A 137 3.20 12.23 -16.97
N ARG A 138 2.45 12.47 -18.06
CA ARG A 138 2.90 13.21 -19.26
C ARG A 138 2.04 14.46 -19.50
N GLY A 139 2.53 15.40 -20.30
CA GLY A 139 1.79 16.60 -20.70
C GLY A 139 1.40 17.49 -19.51
N ILE A 140 0.18 18.03 -19.55
CA ILE A 140 -0.36 18.95 -18.53
C ILE A 140 -0.39 18.34 -17.12
N TYR A 141 -0.48 17.01 -17.01
CA TYR A 141 -0.48 16.29 -15.73
C TYR A 141 0.85 16.42 -14.97
N LYS A 142 1.94 16.89 -15.60
CA LYS A 142 3.20 17.24 -14.91
C LYS A 142 3.00 18.31 -13.83
N LEU A 143 1.99 19.16 -13.94
CA LEU A 143 1.63 20.12 -12.88
C LEU A 143 1.30 19.38 -11.56
N GLY A 144 0.75 18.17 -11.65
CA GLY A 144 0.53 17.30 -10.49
C GLY A 144 1.82 16.99 -9.72
N ASN A 145 2.95 16.79 -10.42
CA ASN A 145 4.25 16.58 -9.77
C ASN A 145 4.79 17.85 -9.09
N LEU A 146 4.44 19.05 -9.57
CA LEU A 146 4.79 20.30 -8.90
C LEU A 146 4.02 20.45 -7.59
N ILE A 147 2.70 20.20 -7.62
CA ILE A 147 1.84 20.23 -6.43
C ILE A 147 2.29 19.14 -5.45
N HIS A 148 2.53 17.93 -5.92
CA HIS A 148 3.05 16.81 -5.12
C HIS A 148 4.32 17.19 -4.39
N ARG A 149 5.32 17.70 -5.14
CA ARG A 149 6.59 18.16 -4.56
C ARG A 149 6.38 19.22 -3.49
N GLN A 150 5.55 20.23 -3.78
CA GLN A 150 5.25 21.30 -2.83
C GLN A 150 4.57 20.78 -1.56
N GLN A 151 3.73 19.75 -1.68
CA GLN A 151 3.04 19.16 -0.54
C GLN A 151 3.97 18.32 0.32
N ILE A 152 4.76 17.42 -0.27
CA ILE A 152 5.65 16.54 0.50
C ILE A 152 6.84 17.31 1.09
N SER A 153 7.28 18.41 0.49
CA SER A 153 8.38 19.25 1.02
C SER A 153 8.04 19.94 2.35
N LYS A 154 6.76 19.94 2.77
CA LYS A 154 6.30 20.50 4.05
C LYS A 154 6.58 19.59 5.23
N PHE A 155 6.90 18.32 4.98
CA PHE A 155 7.21 17.35 6.01
C PHE A 155 8.67 17.52 6.49
N SER A 156 8.90 17.16 7.75
CA SER A 156 10.21 17.26 8.41
C SER A 156 11.19 16.21 7.88
N SER A 157 10.68 15.06 7.45
CA SER A 157 11.44 13.98 6.82
C SER A 157 10.57 13.24 5.82
N ILE A 158 11.18 12.67 4.77
CA ILE A 158 10.50 11.84 3.80
C ILE A 158 11.14 10.44 3.84
N TRP A 159 10.33 9.42 4.08
CA TRP A 159 10.77 8.03 4.02
C TRP A 159 10.38 7.44 2.67
N ILE A 160 11.40 7.13 1.88
CA ILE A 160 11.25 6.53 0.56
C ILE A 160 11.20 5.01 0.77
N MET A 161 10.02 4.43 0.59
CA MET A 161 9.79 2.99 0.72
C MET A 161 10.21 2.26 -0.55
N ASP A 162 11.51 2.31 -0.83
CA ASP A 162 12.17 1.60 -1.92
C ASP A 162 13.62 1.31 -1.51
N ASN A 163 14.25 0.37 -2.19
CA ASN A 163 15.67 0.10 -2.06
C ASN A 163 16.48 1.23 -2.73
N GLU A 164 17.49 1.74 -2.04
CA GLU A 164 18.33 2.84 -2.52
C GLU A 164 19.10 2.50 -3.80
N HIS A 165 19.55 1.24 -3.92
CA HIS A 165 20.40 0.74 -5.01
C HIS A 165 19.56 0.13 -6.14
N GLU A 166 18.76 -0.89 -5.83
CA GLU A 166 17.95 -1.62 -6.81
C GLU A 166 16.83 -0.75 -7.40
N ARG A 167 16.26 0.15 -6.58
CA ARG A 167 15.17 1.07 -6.92
C ARG A 167 14.06 0.35 -7.68
N TYR A 168 13.33 -0.53 -7.01
CA TYR A 168 12.29 -1.33 -7.65
C TYR A 168 11.15 -0.45 -8.22
N ALA A 169 10.87 0.71 -7.61
CA ALA A 169 9.94 1.70 -8.17
C ALA A 169 10.57 2.56 -9.29
N GLY A 170 11.88 2.43 -9.52
CA GLY A 170 12.62 3.06 -10.59
C GLY A 170 12.58 4.58 -10.52
N LYS A 171 12.08 5.22 -11.58
CA LYS A 171 11.95 6.67 -11.62
C LYS A 171 10.98 7.15 -10.54
N LEU A 172 9.96 6.37 -10.16
CA LEU A 172 8.95 6.85 -9.22
C LEU A 172 9.52 7.25 -7.85
N SER A 173 10.51 6.49 -7.36
CA SER A 173 11.20 6.72 -6.08
C SER A 173 12.52 7.47 -6.23
N GLU A 174 12.88 7.91 -7.43
CA GLU A 174 14.15 8.59 -7.70
C GLU A 174 14.19 9.94 -6.98
N ASN A 175 15.02 10.05 -5.94
CA ASN A 175 15.24 11.30 -5.27
C ASN A 175 16.21 12.17 -6.07
N LYS A 176 15.73 13.32 -6.54
CA LYS A 176 16.56 14.34 -7.21
C LYS A 176 16.75 15.61 -6.39
N ASN A 177 15.80 15.93 -5.50
CA ASN A 177 15.61 17.28 -4.99
C ASN A 177 15.10 17.31 -3.53
N TYR A 178 15.08 16.18 -2.82
CA TYR A 178 14.58 16.11 -1.46
C TYR A 178 15.72 15.81 -0.49
N ASP A 179 16.35 16.88 0.02
CA ASP A 179 17.47 16.80 0.97
C ASP A 179 17.08 16.17 2.31
N LYS A 180 15.77 16.12 2.60
CA LYS A 180 15.21 15.55 3.83
C LYS A 180 14.71 14.12 3.66
N SER A 181 15.08 13.44 2.57
CA SER A 181 14.57 12.11 2.26
C SER A 181 15.58 11.01 2.51
N ILE A 182 15.10 9.86 2.98
CA ILE A 182 15.89 8.67 3.28
C ILE A 182 15.21 7.46 2.65
N TYR A 183 15.97 6.60 1.98
CA TYR A 183 15.50 5.28 1.58
C TYR A 183 15.44 4.35 2.79
N ILE A 184 14.25 3.84 3.10
CA ILE A 184 14.04 2.92 4.23
C ILE A 184 14.01 1.44 3.78
N GLY A 185 14.17 1.19 2.48
CA GLY A 185 14.09 -0.14 1.90
C GLY A 185 12.68 -0.54 1.52
N CYS A 186 12.55 -1.79 1.03
CA CYS A 186 11.25 -2.41 0.78
C CYS A 186 10.69 -2.96 2.09
N HIS A 187 9.39 -2.79 2.28
CA HIS A 187 8.68 -3.25 3.46
C HIS A 187 7.52 -4.15 3.08
N SER A 188 7.54 -5.34 3.63
CA SER A 188 6.47 -6.32 3.49
C SER A 188 6.21 -6.93 4.85
N ARG A 189 4.94 -7.17 5.17
CA ARG A 189 4.55 -7.87 6.39
C ARG A 189 5.14 -9.28 6.50
N PHE A 190 5.57 -9.88 5.38
CA PHE A 190 6.28 -11.16 5.37
C PHE A 190 7.71 -11.10 5.94
N GLN A 191 8.24 -9.91 6.23
CA GLN A 191 9.48 -9.72 6.98
C GLN A 191 9.39 -10.24 8.42
N LEU A 192 8.18 -10.28 8.97
CA LEU A 192 7.91 -10.65 10.35
C LEU A 192 7.69 -12.15 10.53
N ILE A 193 7.75 -12.93 9.45
CA ILE A 193 7.31 -14.33 9.43
C ILE A 193 8.45 -15.20 8.92
N GLN A 194 8.69 -16.32 9.61
CA GLN A 194 9.62 -17.34 9.13
C GLN A 194 9.02 -18.05 7.90
N LYS A 195 9.81 -18.14 6.84
CA LYS A 195 9.40 -18.77 5.58
C LYS A 195 9.90 -20.22 5.56
N PRO A 196 9.10 -21.18 5.06
CA PRO A 196 9.57 -22.54 4.85
C PRO A 196 10.62 -22.58 3.75
N THR A 197 11.51 -23.58 3.79
CA THR A 197 12.53 -23.80 2.76
C THR A 197 11.92 -24.23 1.43
N GLU A 198 10.89 -25.06 1.50
CA GLU A 198 10.16 -25.58 0.33
C GLU A 198 8.76 -24.97 0.26
N LYS A 199 8.29 -24.73 -0.97
CA LYS A 199 6.99 -24.13 -1.25
C LYS A 199 6.05 -25.23 -1.76
N GLU A 200 4.89 -25.36 -1.13
CA GLU A 200 3.93 -26.43 -1.42
C GLU A 200 2.85 -26.02 -2.43
N VAL A 201 2.64 -24.72 -2.64
CA VAL A 201 1.59 -24.18 -3.52
C VAL A 201 2.23 -23.60 -4.77
N ASN A 202 1.90 -24.13 -5.96
CA ASN A 202 2.52 -23.68 -7.20
C ASN A 202 2.15 -22.24 -7.53
N GLY A 203 0.87 -21.88 -7.40
CA GLY A 203 0.42 -20.54 -7.74
C GLY A 203 -0.85 -20.07 -7.07
N ILE A 204 -0.91 -18.77 -6.78
CA ILE A 204 -2.10 -18.11 -6.24
C ILE A 204 -2.49 -16.89 -7.09
N LEU A 205 -3.79 -16.67 -7.27
CA LEU A 205 -4.33 -15.45 -7.87
C LEU A 205 -4.82 -14.48 -6.81
N VAL A 206 -4.26 -13.27 -6.78
CA VAL A 206 -4.56 -12.24 -5.79
C VAL A 206 -5.37 -11.11 -6.43
N PHE A 207 -6.58 -10.90 -5.92
CA PHE A 207 -7.44 -9.78 -6.28
C PHE A 207 -7.09 -8.55 -5.44
N ASN A 208 -6.00 -7.87 -5.80
CA ASN A 208 -5.41 -6.72 -5.10
C ASN A 208 -5.79 -5.34 -5.67
N GLY A 209 -6.63 -5.30 -6.72
CA GLY A 209 -7.04 -4.08 -7.40
C GLY A 209 -8.47 -3.63 -7.09
N PRO A 210 -8.93 -2.51 -7.67
CA PRO A 210 -10.31 -2.06 -7.54
C PRO A 210 -11.30 -3.12 -8.02
N GLU A 211 -12.38 -3.32 -7.25
CA GLU A 211 -13.37 -4.38 -7.46
C GLU A 211 -13.97 -4.40 -8.88
N VAL A 212 -14.16 -3.22 -9.47
CA VAL A 212 -14.64 -3.01 -10.85
C VAL A 212 -13.80 -3.71 -11.93
N TYR A 213 -12.56 -4.09 -11.62
CA TYR A 213 -11.65 -4.82 -12.52
C TYR A 213 -11.51 -6.31 -12.19
N SER A 214 -12.24 -6.83 -11.21
CA SER A 214 -12.16 -8.24 -10.80
C SER A 214 -12.48 -9.20 -11.96
N GLN A 215 -13.50 -8.88 -12.76
CA GLN A 215 -13.86 -9.71 -13.92
C GLN A 215 -12.73 -9.78 -14.95
N ILE A 216 -12.09 -8.64 -15.24
CA ILE A 216 -10.96 -8.58 -16.19
C ILE A 216 -9.80 -9.42 -15.68
N LEU A 217 -9.47 -9.31 -14.38
CA LEU A 217 -8.40 -10.09 -13.78
C LEU A 217 -8.67 -11.60 -13.89
N LEU A 218 -9.89 -12.00 -13.53
CA LEU A 218 -10.31 -13.40 -13.59
C LEU A 218 -10.27 -13.95 -15.02
N ASP A 219 -10.83 -13.22 -15.99
CA ASP A 219 -10.84 -13.66 -17.39
C ASP A 219 -9.41 -13.77 -17.93
N THR A 220 -8.51 -12.86 -17.55
CA THR A 220 -7.10 -12.89 -17.99
C THR A 220 -6.37 -14.13 -17.50
N PHE A 221 -6.62 -14.54 -16.25
CA PHE A 221 -5.93 -15.67 -15.61
C PHE A 221 -6.73 -16.98 -15.60
N THR A 222 -7.89 -17.02 -16.28
CA THR A 222 -8.70 -18.24 -16.42
C THR A 222 -7.92 -19.39 -17.08
N PRO A 223 -7.09 -19.18 -18.12
CA PRO A 223 -6.28 -20.26 -18.68
C PRO A 223 -5.33 -20.91 -17.64
N GLN A 224 -4.71 -20.11 -16.77
CA GLN A 224 -3.81 -20.55 -15.70
C GLN A 224 -4.57 -21.20 -14.54
N ILE A 225 -5.85 -20.90 -14.36
CA ILE A 225 -6.71 -21.63 -13.44
C ILE A 225 -7.03 -23.02 -14.01
N ILE A 226 -7.38 -23.10 -15.30
CA ILE A 226 -7.81 -24.35 -15.95
C ILE A 226 -6.64 -25.34 -16.08
N ASN A 227 -5.43 -24.86 -16.37
CA ASN A 227 -4.26 -25.72 -16.51
C ASN A 227 -3.63 -26.16 -15.16
N GLY A 228 -4.17 -25.71 -14.03
CA GLY A 228 -3.69 -26.04 -12.69
C GLY A 228 -2.51 -25.22 -12.17
N GLU A 229 -2.05 -24.20 -12.91
CA GLU A 229 -0.96 -23.32 -12.47
C GLU A 229 -1.38 -22.41 -11.29
N ILE A 230 -2.66 -22.00 -11.26
CA ILE A 230 -3.27 -21.28 -10.14
C ILE A 230 -4.12 -22.25 -9.32
N GLU A 231 -3.63 -22.59 -8.14
CA GLU A 231 -4.26 -23.55 -7.24
C GLU A 231 -5.22 -22.91 -6.25
N LYS A 232 -5.00 -21.64 -5.88
CA LYS A 232 -5.77 -20.92 -4.86
C LYS A 232 -6.07 -19.49 -5.29
N ILE A 233 -7.18 -18.93 -4.82
CA ILE A 233 -7.59 -17.56 -5.12
C ILE A 233 -7.75 -16.78 -3.81
N VAL A 234 -7.19 -15.56 -3.75
CA VAL A 234 -7.28 -14.65 -2.61
C VAL A 234 -8.00 -13.37 -3.05
N GLY A 235 -9.03 -12.95 -2.33
CA GLY A 235 -9.75 -11.73 -2.69
C GLY A 235 -10.86 -11.33 -1.71
N PRO A 236 -11.53 -10.19 -1.96
CA PRO A 236 -12.71 -9.81 -1.19
C PRO A 236 -13.88 -10.76 -1.46
N GLU A 237 -14.85 -10.80 -0.55
CA GLU A 237 -16.00 -11.72 -0.63
C GLU A 237 -16.80 -11.60 -1.94
N SER A 238 -16.82 -10.42 -2.56
CA SER A 238 -17.48 -10.22 -3.86
C SER A 238 -16.84 -11.03 -4.99
N VAL A 239 -15.56 -11.38 -4.90
CA VAL A 239 -14.89 -12.30 -5.83
C VAL A 239 -15.44 -13.72 -5.70
N ARG A 240 -15.82 -14.17 -4.49
CA ARG A 240 -16.44 -15.49 -4.32
C ARG A 240 -17.70 -15.63 -5.17
N SER A 241 -18.56 -14.62 -5.15
CA SER A 241 -19.76 -14.56 -6.01
C SER A 241 -19.43 -14.60 -7.51
N LEU A 242 -18.33 -13.98 -7.92
CA LEU A 242 -17.85 -13.99 -9.30
C LEU A 242 -17.37 -15.38 -9.74
N LEU A 243 -16.62 -16.09 -8.89
CA LEU A 243 -16.15 -17.45 -9.15
C LEU A 243 -17.31 -18.43 -9.34
N VAL A 244 -18.34 -18.36 -8.48
CA VAL A 244 -19.56 -19.17 -8.58
C VAL A 244 -20.25 -18.94 -9.93
N ARG A 245 -20.42 -17.67 -10.34
CA ARG A 245 -21.05 -17.31 -11.63
C ARG A 245 -20.29 -17.88 -12.83
N LYS A 246 -18.95 -17.96 -12.74
CA LYS A 246 -18.06 -18.48 -13.79
C LYS A 246 -17.81 -19.99 -13.66
N ASN A 247 -18.46 -20.67 -12.71
CA ASN A 247 -18.27 -22.10 -12.42
C ASN A 247 -16.79 -22.48 -12.14
N ILE A 248 -16.05 -21.59 -11.47
CA ILE A 248 -14.67 -21.84 -11.06
C ILE A 248 -14.67 -22.42 -9.65
N LYS A 249 -14.09 -23.61 -9.49
CA LYS A 249 -14.08 -24.39 -8.23
C LYS A 249 -12.78 -24.26 -7.43
N THR A 250 -11.85 -23.43 -7.88
CA THR A 250 -10.56 -23.20 -7.21
C THR A 250 -10.80 -22.69 -5.77
N PRO A 251 -10.12 -23.26 -4.76
CA PRO A 251 -10.26 -22.83 -3.37
C PRO A 251 -10.05 -21.33 -3.19
N PHE A 252 -10.96 -20.70 -2.42
CA PHE A 252 -11.00 -19.26 -2.21
C PHE A 252 -10.71 -18.89 -0.75
N PHE A 253 -9.85 -17.87 -0.56
CA PHE A 253 -9.47 -17.30 0.73
C PHE A 253 -9.90 -15.83 0.78
N ALA A 254 -10.63 -15.46 1.83
CA ALA A 254 -11.12 -14.10 2.01
C ALA A 254 -9.97 -13.18 2.44
N SER A 255 -9.85 -12.02 1.81
CA SER A 255 -8.77 -11.04 2.05
C SER A 255 -8.78 -10.38 3.44
N THR A 256 -9.73 -10.74 4.31
CA THR A 256 -9.86 -10.23 5.68
C THR A 256 -9.26 -11.16 6.74
N ASP A 257 -9.00 -12.43 6.41
CA ASP A 257 -8.36 -13.40 7.29
C ASP A 257 -6.85 -13.42 7.03
N MET A 258 -6.14 -12.54 7.71
CA MET A 258 -4.72 -12.30 7.43
C MET A 258 -3.86 -13.50 7.84
N SER A 259 -4.19 -14.23 8.90
CA SER A 259 -3.41 -15.40 9.31
C SER A 259 -3.44 -16.50 8.24
N SER A 260 -4.61 -16.81 7.71
CA SER A 260 -4.76 -17.82 6.63
C SER A 260 -4.08 -17.38 5.34
N ILE A 261 -4.19 -16.10 4.98
CA ILE A 261 -3.51 -15.54 3.80
C ILE A 261 -2.00 -15.62 3.97
N ASP A 262 -1.49 -15.29 5.14
CA ASP A 262 -0.04 -15.26 5.39
C ASP A 262 0.55 -16.66 5.27
N ALA A 263 -0.11 -17.66 5.88
CA ALA A 263 0.25 -19.06 5.76
C ALA A 263 0.22 -19.54 4.30
N LEU A 264 -0.76 -19.09 3.51
CA LEU A 264 -0.84 -19.43 2.08
C LEU A 264 0.32 -18.80 1.29
N PHE A 265 0.56 -17.51 1.46
CA PHE A 265 1.58 -16.79 0.70
C PHE A 265 3.01 -17.29 1.01
N ILE A 266 3.34 -17.58 2.28
CA ILE A 266 4.68 -18.10 2.62
C ILE A 266 4.96 -19.47 1.99
N ASN A 267 3.91 -20.24 1.66
CA ASN A 267 4.01 -21.53 0.99
C ASN A 267 3.87 -21.45 -0.54
N THR A 268 3.76 -20.26 -1.11
CA THR A 268 3.51 -20.06 -2.55
C THR A 268 4.79 -19.82 -3.35
N SER A 269 4.91 -20.51 -4.49
CA SER A 269 6.00 -20.36 -5.46
C SER A 269 5.78 -19.24 -6.47
N LYS A 270 4.53 -18.97 -6.89
CA LYS A 270 4.21 -17.96 -7.90
C LYS A 270 2.95 -17.15 -7.59
N ILE A 271 3.02 -15.82 -7.75
CA ILE A 271 1.88 -14.91 -7.52
C ILE A 271 1.36 -14.34 -8.85
N PHE A 272 0.05 -14.45 -9.04
CA PHE A 272 -0.70 -13.85 -10.15
C PHE A 272 -1.59 -12.73 -9.63
N GLY A 273 -1.80 -11.67 -10.41
CA GLY A 273 -2.62 -10.54 -9.95
C GLY A 273 -2.37 -9.25 -10.72
N PHE A 274 -2.81 -8.13 -10.12
CA PHE A 274 -2.44 -6.81 -10.64
C PHE A 274 -1.06 -6.36 -10.14
N PHE A 275 -0.39 -5.52 -10.94
CA PHE A 275 0.97 -5.03 -10.68
C PHE A 275 0.99 -3.87 -9.67
N GLY A 276 0.52 -4.12 -8.45
CA GLY A 276 0.66 -3.18 -7.33
C GLY A 276 2.11 -3.15 -6.81
N TYR A 277 2.63 -1.97 -6.47
CA TYR A 277 4.01 -1.88 -5.96
C TYR A 277 4.20 -2.63 -4.63
N THR A 278 3.22 -2.60 -3.72
CA THR A 278 3.26 -3.45 -2.51
C THR A 278 3.27 -4.94 -2.84
N THR A 279 2.50 -5.38 -3.85
CA THR A 279 2.50 -6.79 -4.28
C THR A 279 3.87 -7.20 -4.82
N LEU A 280 4.55 -6.32 -5.56
CA LEU A 280 5.94 -6.57 -5.95
C LEU A 280 6.85 -6.73 -4.73
N MET A 281 6.73 -5.88 -3.70
CA MET A 281 7.52 -6.04 -2.46
C MET A 281 7.26 -7.38 -1.78
N ASP A 282 6.00 -7.80 -1.70
CA ASP A 282 5.64 -9.10 -1.14
C ASP A 282 6.31 -10.23 -1.93
N CYS A 283 6.30 -10.15 -3.27
CA CYS A 283 6.96 -11.16 -4.11
C CYS A 283 8.47 -11.21 -3.86
N LEU A 284 9.13 -10.05 -3.77
CA LEU A 284 10.56 -9.94 -3.51
C LEU A 284 10.92 -10.47 -2.12
N GLU A 285 10.14 -10.13 -1.10
CA GLU A 285 10.34 -10.57 0.28
C GLU A 285 10.12 -12.09 0.44
N LEU A 286 9.15 -12.65 -0.28
CA LEU A 286 8.84 -14.08 -0.27
C LEU A 286 9.78 -14.92 -1.13
N GLY A 287 10.55 -14.28 -2.01
CA GLY A 287 11.38 -14.94 -3.02
C GLY A 287 10.57 -15.71 -4.05
N CYS A 288 9.34 -15.29 -4.34
CA CYS A 288 8.46 -16.00 -5.27
C CYS A 288 8.51 -15.39 -6.69
N ASP A 289 8.25 -16.24 -7.69
CA ASP A 289 8.01 -15.75 -9.04
C ASP A 289 6.66 -15.01 -9.10
N TYR A 290 6.47 -14.22 -10.15
CA TYR A 290 5.22 -13.48 -10.32
C TYR A 290 4.85 -13.28 -11.79
N ASN A 291 3.55 -13.31 -12.07
CA ASN A 291 2.94 -12.90 -13.33
C ASN A 291 1.86 -11.86 -13.03
N LEU A 292 2.24 -10.59 -13.12
CA LEU A 292 1.41 -9.47 -12.71
C LEU A 292 1.09 -8.62 -13.93
N ILE A 293 -0.18 -8.23 -14.08
CA ILE A 293 -0.63 -7.35 -15.17
C ILE A 293 -1.01 -5.97 -14.63
N PRO A 294 -0.86 -4.88 -15.37
CA PRO A 294 -1.32 -3.59 -14.89
C PRO A 294 -2.85 -3.51 -14.86
N THR A 295 -3.41 -2.90 -13.80
CA THR A 295 -4.83 -2.52 -13.78
C THR A 295 -5.11 -1.52 -14.90
N PRO A 296 -6.20 -1.68 -15.68
CA PRO A 296 -6.54 -0.77 -16.78
C PRO A 296 -6.60 0.70 -16.35
N GLY A 297 -5.85 1.56 -17.05
CA GLY A 297 -5.82 3.02 -16.81
C GLY A 297 -4.95 3.47 -15.62
N GLN A 298 -4.23 2.56 -14.96
CA GLN A 298 -3.30 2.89 -13.87
C GLN A 298 -1.88 3.09 -14.42
N ASP A 299 -1.49 4.35 -14.68
CA ASP A 299 -0.18 4.70 -15.25
C ASP A 299 1.00 4.16 -14.44
N GLU A 300 0.89 4.14 -13.11
CA GLU A 300 1.89 3.58 -12.21
C GLU A 300 2.13 2.10 -12.50
N GLN A 301 1.08 1.30 -12.51
CA GLN A 301 1.21 -0.13 -12.71
C GLN A 301 1.71 -0.45 -14.13
N ILE A 302 1.26 0.32 -15.13
CA ILE A 302 1.77 0.19 -16.51
C ILE A 302 3.27 0.48 -16.58
N TYR A 303 3.73 1.50 -15.85
CA TYR A 303 5.15 1.83 -15.76
C TYR A 303 5.95 0.70 -15.09
N LEU A 304 5.47 0.20 -13.94
CA LEU A 304 6.13 -0.85 -13.18
C LEU A 304 6.20 -2.16 -13.97
N ALA A 305 5.10 -2.58 -14.62
CA ALA A 305 5.08 -3.77 -15.46
C ALA A 305 6.13 -3.69 -16.59
N LYS A 306 6.22 -2.54 -17.27
CA LYS A 306 7.25 -2.31 -18.31
C LYS A 306 8.67 -2.35 -17.77
N ARG A 307 8.89 -1.82 -16.55
CA ARG A 307 10.22 -1.79 -15.92
C ARG A 307 10.71 -3.20 -15.61
N HIS A 308 9.85 -4.03 -15.04
CA HIS A 308 10.23 -5.34 -14.51
C HIS A 308 10.27 -6.44 -15.56
N LYS A 309 9.93 -6.15 -16.82
CA LYS A 309 10.09 -7.02 -18.02
C LYS A 309 9.63 -8.47 -17.82
N LYS A 310 8.74 -8.71 -16.87
CA LYS A 310 8.07 -9.96 -16.61
C LYS A 310 6.59 -9.62 -16.74
N SER A 311 5.94 -10.17 -17.77
CA SER A 311 4.52 -10.03 -18.14
C SER A 311 4.18 -8.84 -19.09
N LEU A 312 4.26 -9.10 -20.39
CA LEU A 312 3.14 -8.80 -21.31
C LEU A 312 2.37 -10.10 -21.50
#